data_AF-A0A7Y2PEY0-F1
#
_entry.id   AF-A0A7Y2PEY0-F1
#
_cell.length_a   1.000
_cell.length_b   1.000
_cell.length_c   1.000
_cell.angle_alpha   90.00
_cell.angle_beta   90.00
_cell.angle_gamma   90.00
#
_symmetry.space_group_name_H-M   'P 1'
#
loop_
_entity.id
_entity.type
_entity.pdbx_description
1 polymer ?
#
loop_
_entity_poly.entity_id
_entity_poly.type
_entity_poly.pdbx_seq_one_letter_code
_entity_poly.pdbx_strand_id
1 'polypeptide(L)'
;MRITSQLICQAADLLYGFVGFNRKTQQYIVRFSEDSFGMDVADDNITPACEFVWQPAAQDTMTLKRELIQLLLEQNIDDRLNITEPLRVYMQRQDLPEITAVRRCVS
;
A
#
# COMPACT_ATOMS: atom_id res chain seq x y z
N MET A 1 15.10 18.60 0.34
CA MET A 1 13.80 18.67 -0.37
C MET A 1 12.68 18.69 0.66
N ARG A 2 11.64 19.52 0.50
CA ARG A 2 10.43 19.45 1.35
C ARG A 2 9.51 18.38 0.77
N ILE A 3 9.50 17.20 1.37
CA ILE A 3 8.47 16.19 1.09
C ILE A 3 7.17 16.71 1.69
N THR A 4 6.16 16.93 0.84
CA THR A 4 4.82 17.36 1.25
C THR A 4 3.89 16.16 1.35
N SER A 5 2.79 16.30 2.10
CA SER A 5 1.74 15.27 2.19
C SER A 5 1.22 14.87 0.81
N GLN A 6 1.05 15.83 -0.11
CA GLN A 6 0.63 15.56 -1.49
C GLN A 6 1.61 14.66 -2.26
N LEU A 7 2.93 14.87 -2.10
CA LEU A 7 3.94 14.01 -2.73
C LEU A 7 3.90 12.59 -2.18
N ILE A 8 3.64 12.43 -0.88
CA ILE A 8 3.48 11.11 -0.25
C ILE A 8 2.23 10.41 -0.78
N CYS A 9 1.10 11.13 -0.89
CA CYS A 9 -0.12 10.58 -1.49
C CYS A 9 0.10 10.11 -2.93
N GLN A 10 0.75 10.95 -3.75
CA GLN A 10 1.08 10.57 -5.14
C GLN A 10 2.01 9.36 -5.17
N ALA A 11 3.02 9.31 -4.31
CA ALA A 11 3.91 8.16 -4.22
C ALA A 11 3.19 6.87 -3.82
N ALA A 12 2.21 6.95 -2.91
CA ALA A 12 1.40 5.80 -2.52
C ALA A 12 0.47 5.33 -3.67
N ASP A 13 -0.02 6.25 -4.50
CA ASP A 13 -0.85 5.96 -5.67
C ASP A 13 -0.03 5.28 -6.79
N LEU A 14 1.24 5.65 -6.91
CA LEU A 14 2.19 5.08 -7.87
C LEU A 14 2.72 3.69 -7.49
N LEU A 15 2.30 3.13 -6.35
CA LEU A 15 2.70 1.79 -5.93
C LEU A 15 2.22 0.76 -6.94
N TYR A 16 3.16 -0.07 -7.39
CA TYR A 16 2.90 -1.06 -8.43
C TYR A 16 2.86 -2.48 -7.85
N GLY A 17 1.91 -3.29 -8.31
CA GLY A 17 1.75 -4.68 -7.90
C GLY A 17 0.49 -4.93 -7.07
N PHE A 18 0.35 -6.18 -6.67
CA PHE A 18 -0.82 -6.74 -6.02
C PHE A 18 -0.41 -7.41 -4.71
N VAL A 19 -1.25 -7.25 -3.70
CA VAL A 19 -1.08 -7.83 -2.38
C VAL A 19 -2.19 -8.87 -2.21
N GLY A 20 -1.79 -10.11 -1.99
CA GLY A 20 -2.70 -11.22 -1.73
C GLY A 20 -2.51 -11.75 -0.32
N PHE A 21 -3.60 -12.03 0.39
CA PHE A 21 -3.51 -12.69 1.69
C PHE A 21 -3.46 -14.22 1.54
N ASN A 22 -2.30 -14.82 1.87
CA ASN A 22 -2.16 -16.27 1.86
C ASN A 22 -2.77 -16.87 3.13
N ARG A 23 -3.84 -17.66 2.96
CA ARG A 23 -4.54 -18.28 4.09
C ARG A 23 -3.75 -19.42 4.74
N LYS A 24 -2.86 -20.10 4.00
CA LYS A 24 -2.06 -21.22 4.53
C LYS A 24 -0.97 -20.73 5.49
N THR A 25 -0.32 -19.61 5.15
CA THR A 25 0.76 -19.03 5.96
C THR A 25 0.29 -17.87 6.84
N GLN A 26 -0.97 -17.44 6.68
CA GLN A 26 -1.59 -16.27 7.31
C GLN A 26 -0.75 -14.99 7.13
N GLN A 27 -0.12 -14.85 5.97
CA GLN A 27 0.77 -13.74 5.65
C GLN A 27 0.35 -13.07 4.34
N TYR A 28 0.60 -11.77 4.26
CA TYR A 28 0.46 -11.02 3.02
C TYR A 28 1.65 -11.31 2.11
N ILE A 29 1.35 -11.64 0.86
CA ILE A 29 2.34 -11.85 -0.19
C ILE A 29 2.12 -10.84 -1.30
N VAL A 30 3.22 -10.34 -1.86
CA VAL A 30 3.17 -9.37 -2.96
C VAL A 30 3.58 -10.04 -4.27
N ARG A 31 2.79 -9.82 -5.32
CA ARG A 31 3.05 -10.27 -6.68
C ARG A 31 2.73 -9.16 -7.68
N PHE A 32 3.32 -9.25 -8.86
CA PHE A 32 3.13 -8.27 -9.93
C PHE A 32 2.15 -8.76 -11.00
N SER A 33 1.55 -9.93 -10.79
CA SER A 33 0.58 -10.55 -11.68
C SER A 33 -0.40 -11.34 -10.84
N GLU A 34 -1.69 -11.19 -11.13
CA GLU A 34 -2.78 -11.92 -10.45
C GLU A 34 -2.62 -13.44 -10.66
N ASP A 35 -2.22 -13.86 -11.86
CA ASP A 35 -1.94 -15.26 -12.18
C ASP A 35 -0.79 -15.88 -11.35
N SER A 36 0.10 -15.05 -10.79
CA SER A 36 1.26 -15.53 -10.01
C SER A 36 0.91 -15.96 -8.59
N PHE A 37 -0.30 -15.66 -8.11
CA PHE A 37 -0.72 -16.11 -6.78
C PHE A 37 -1.11 -17.60 -6.75
N GLY A 38 -1.49 -18.17 -7.89
CA GLY A 38 -1.83 -19.58 -8.02
C GLY A 38 -2.99 -20.02 -7.11
N MET A 39 -2.92 -21.22 -6.56
CA MET A 39 -3.97 -21.77 -5.67
C MET A 39 -3.82 -21.34 -4.20
N ASP A 40 -2.83 -20.52 -3.86
CA ASP A 40 -2.47 -20.18 -2.48
C ASP A 40 -3.17 -18.92 -1.94
N VAL A 41 -3.68 -18.07 -2.83
CA VAL A 41 -4.49 -16.89 -2.51
C VAL A 41 -5.79 -16.98 -3.28
N ALA A 42 -6.91 -16.71 -2.62
CA ALA A 42 -8.19 -16.58 -3.31
C ALA A 42 -8.22 -15.26 -4.08
N ASP A 43 -8.64 -15.29 -5.34
CA ASP A 43 -8.70 -14.13 -6.24
C ASP A 43 -9.46 -12.95 -5.61
N ASP A 44 -10.56 -13.24 -4.89
CA ASP A 44 -11.36 -12.30 -4.09
C ASP A 44 -10.58 -11.52 -3.00
N ASN A 45 -9.37 -11.95 -2.66
CA ASN A 45 -8.54 -11.39 -1.59
C ASN A 45 -7.24 -10.76 -2.11
N ILE A 46 -7.18 -10.48 -3.41
CA ILE A 46 -6.10 -9.73 -4.06
C ILE A 46 -6.49 -8.25 -4.09
N THR A 47 -5.60 -7.39 -3.61
CA THR A 47 -5.80 -5.94 -3.59
C THR A 47 -4.57 -5.25 -4.16
N PRO A 48 -4.70 -4.27 -5.07
CA PRO A 48 -3.54 -3.56 -5.59
C PRO A 48 -2.78 -2.85 -4.46
N ALA A 49 -1.45 -2.82 -4.53
CA ALA A 49 -0.61 -2.26 -3.47
C ALA A 49 -0.93 -0.78 -3.18
N CYS A 50 -1.31 -0.03 -4.21
CA CYS A 50 -1.74 1.37 -4.12
C CYS A 50 -3.09 1.59 -3.44
N GLU A 51 -3.92 0.54 -3.28
CA GLU A 51 -5.12 0.56 -2.46
C GLU A 51 -4.88 -0.11 -1.11
N PHE A 52 -4.07 -1.17 -1.06
CA PHE A 52 -3.75 -1.91 0.15
C PHE A 52 -3.24 -1.00 1.27
N VAL A 53 -2.36 -0.04 0.96
CA VAL A 53 -1.81 0.90 1.97
C VAL A 53 -2.84 1.90 2.51
N TRP A 54 -4.01 1.99 1.88
CA TRP A 54 -5.09 2.89 2.28
C TRP A 54 -6.20 2.11 2.97
N GLN A 55 -6.57 2.56 4.16
CA GLN A 55 -7.69 1.98 4.91
C GLN A 55 -8.89 2.93 4.90
N PRO A 56 -10.10 2.41 4.72
CA PRO A 56 -11.30 3.22 4.81
C PRO A 56 -11.42 3.83 6.21
N ALA A 57 -11.60 5.14 6.26
CA ALA A 57 -11.86 5.92 7.45
C ALA A 57 -13.29 6.48 7.39
N ALA A 58 -13.61 7.42 8.28
CA ALA A 58 -14.95 7.99 8.35
C ALA A 58 -15.28 8.81 7.09
N GLN A 59 -16.56 8.77 6.66
CA GLN A 59 -17.13 9.70 5.68
C GLN A 59 -16.36 9.79 4.33
N ASP A 60 -16.23 8.67 3.61
CA ASP A 60 -15.59 8.63 2.26
C ASP A 60 -14.11 9.05 2.25
N THR A 61 -13.44 9.00 3.40
CA THR A 61 -12.00 9.24 3.48
C THR A 61 -11.24 7.92 3.58
N MET A 62 -10.02 7.92 3.08
CA MET A 62 -9.06 6.85 3.25
C MET A 62 -7.84 7.38 3.97
N THR A 63 -7.35 6.61 4.93
CA THR A 63 -6.15 6.93 5.70
C THR A 63 -5.00 6.06 5.23
N LEU A 64 -3.85 6.69 4.95
CA LEU A 64 -2.62 6.00 4.60
C LEU A 64 -1.99 5.38 5.85
N LYS A 65 -2.09 4.06 5.96
CA LYS A 65 -1.64 3.31 7.12
C LYS A 65 -0.17 2.91 7.00
N ARG A 66 0.63 3.36 7.96
CA ARG A 66 2.08 3.08 8.03
C ARG A 66 2.37 1.60 8.23
N GLU A 67 1.56 0.90 9.03
CA GLU A 67 1.67 -0.55 9.24
C GLU A 67 1.60 -1.33 7.91
N LEU A 68 0.73 -0.90 6.98
CA LEU A 68 0.57 -1.56 5.69
C LEU A 68 1.73 -1.26 4.74
N ILE A 69 2.25 -0.03 4.79
CA ILE A 69 3.49 0.32 4.07
C ILE A 69 4.68 -0.49 4.61
N GLN A 70 4.74 -0.70 5.93
CA GLN A 70 5.79 -1.51 6.53
C GLN A 70 5.74 -2.95 6.02
N LEU A 71 4.56 -3.56 5.93
CA LEU A 71 4.41 -4.90 5.34
C LEU A 71 4.97 -4.98 3.91
N LEU A 72 4.77 -3.93 3.11
CA LEU A 72 5.32 -3.85 1.75
C LEU A 72 6.85 -3.72 1.75
N LEU A 73 7.41 -2.91 2.64
CA LEU A 73 8.86 -2.77 2.81
C LEU A 73 9.52 -4.08 3.27
N GLU A 74 8.85 -4.84 4.13
CA GLU A 74 9.33 -6.13 4.61
C GLU A 74 9.47 -7.18 3.49
N GLN A 75 8.75 -7.02 2.38
CA GLN A 75 8.90 -7.89 1.21
C GLN A 75 10.24 -7.70 0.48
N ASN A 76 11.02 -6.65 0.79
CA ASN A 76 12.32 -6.35 0.17
C ASN A 76 12.28 -6.26 -1.37
N ILE A 77 11.19 -5.73 -1.93
CA ILE A 77 10.96 -5.57 -3.38
C ILE A 77 10.59 -4.12 -3.73
N ASP A 78 11.19 -3.16 -3.01
CA ASP A 78 10.83 -1.75 -3.04
C ASP A 78 10.89 -1.15 -4.46
N ASP A 79 11.92 -1.54 -5.21
CA ASP A 79 12.17 -1.05 -6.58
C ASP A 79 11.05 -1.48 -7.53
N ARG A 80 10.62 -2.74 -7.43
CA ARG A 80 9.51 -3.25 -8.25
C ARG A 80 8.16 -2.72 -7.80
N LEU A 81 7.97 -2.51 -6.49
CA LEU A 81 6.77 -1.88 -5.93
C LEU A 81 6.68 -0.38 -6.24
N ASN A 82 7.73 0.20 -6.85
CA ASN A 82 7.84 1.63 -7.12
C ASN A 82 7.75 2.49 -5.84
N ILE A 83 8.33 1.99 -4.74
CA ILE A 83 8.40 2.72 -3.47
C ILE A 83 9.44 3.85 -3.60
N THR A 84 8.95 5.04 -3.92
CA THR A 84 9.77 6.23 -4.10
C THR A 84 10.20 6.87 -2.76
N GLU A 85 11.21 7.74 -2.84
CA GLU A 85 11.77 8.47 -1.70
C GLU A 85 10.75 9.19 -0.78
N PRO A 86 9.71 9.90 -1.26
CA PRO A 86 8.69 10.49 -0.39
C PRO A 86 8.02 9.49 0.55
N LEU A 87 7.72 8.27 0.09
CA LEU A 87 7.12 7.23 0.92
C LEU A 87 8.11 6.71 1.97
N ARG A 88 9.39 6.56 1.60
CA ARG A 88 10.46 6.18 2.53
C ARG A 88 10.68 7.23 3.62
N VAL A 89 10.71 8.51 3.23
CA VAL A 89 10.83 9.63 4.18
C VAL A 89 9.62 9.69 5.10
N TYR A 90 8.40 9.44 4.59
CA TYR A 90 7.22 9.34 5.44
C TYR A 90 7.38 8.25 6.50
N MET A 91 7.83 7.05 6.12
CA MET A 91 8.07 5.95 7.05
C MET A 91 9.18 6.26 8.07
N GLN A 92 10.24 6.95 7.67
CA GLN A 92 11.30 7.40 8.58
C GLN A 92 10.83 8.50 9.55
N ARG A 93 9.93 9.37 9.11
CA ARG A 93 9.42 10.50 9.90
C ARG A 93 8.14 10.13 10.63
N GLN A 94 8.28 9.56 11.82
CA GLN A 94 7.15 9.24 12.71
C GLN A 94 6.48 10.46 13.33
N ASP A 95 7.13 11.62 13.30
CA ASP A 95 6.60 12.92 13.74
C ASP A 95 5.43 13.42 12.86
N LEU A 96 5.29 12.92 11.63
CA LEU A 96 4.18 13.30 10.75
C LEU A 96 2.90 12.54 11.12
N PRO A 97 1.74 13.22 11.21
CA PRO A 97 0.47 12.56 11.44
C PRO A 97 0.10 11.61 10.29
N GLU A 98 -0.84 10.70 10.55
CA GLU A 98 -1.41 9.84 9.51
C GLU A 98 -2.07 10.69 8.40
N ILE A 99 -1.74 10.38 7.15
CA ILE A 99 -2.24 11.14 6.01
C ILE A 99 -3.63 10.62 5.64
N THR A 100 -4.62 11.50 5.65
CA THR A 100 -5.99 11.23 5.20
C THR A 100 -6.22 11.88 3.85
N ALA A 101 -6.83 11.15 2.92
CA ALA A 101 -7.23 11.64 1.62
C ALA A 101 -8.70 11.32 1.37
N VAL A 102 -9.44 12.25 0.76
CA VAL A 102 -10.80 11.99 0.28
C VAL A 102 -10.66 11.16 -0.99
N ARG A 103 -11.00 9.88 -0.90
CA ARG A 103 -11.02 8.95 -2.04
C ARG A 103 -12.43 8.46 -2.20
N ARG A 104 -13.16 9.08 -3.12
CA ARG A 104 -14.49 8.62 -3.53
C ARG A 104 -14.26 7.39 -4.39
N CYS A 105 -14.37 6.18 -3.81
CA CYS A 105 -14.51 4.97 -4.61
C CYS A 105 -15.79 5.14 -5.43
N VAL A 106 -15.63 5.53 -6.69
CA VAL A 106 -16.76 5.56 -7.64
C VAL A 106 -17.07 4.09 -7.89
N SER A 107 -18.07 3.59 -7.17
CA SER A 107 -18.64 2.25 -7.35
C SER A 107 -19.25 2.09 -8.73
#